data_AF-A0A179T5X2-F1
#
_entry.id   AF-A0A179T5X2-F1
#
_cell.length_a   1.000
_cell.length_b   1.000
_cell.length_c   1.000
_cell.angle_alpha   90.00
_cell.angle_beta   90.00
_cell.angle_gamma   90.00
#
_symmetry.space_group_name_H-M   'P 1'
#
loop_
_entity.id
_entity.type
_entity.pdbx_description
1 polymer ?
#
loop_
_entity_poly.entity_id
_entity_poly.type
_entity_poly.pdbx_seq_one_letter_code
_entity_poly.pdbx_strand_id
1 'polypeptide(L)'
;MSNKNNLSYLLSLIGRKVRTYKGGPESREGILLQVKSDFIALLTDNNEVVYYQTMHLKSVVEDTKANFQSTTEADTKPKVLKSESFKDMLGQLKSQNVQIDRGGPESLKGKLLDVYDDFLTLQTEKDGVVFYQIHHIKSISVDNGPSKENSNLSLPKVTAKVFADLLKGFQHSWVTINRGGPESVEGVLADITSDYVTVIHHEKVFRITNYHIRNISHGSKHDQKKQQESENNENNEDNKDNQNNQNEESTNEKDKNQENDTKQEKDNNTEQTSKQESKQSNKEKSSNKSSSKNSAKNSEKEAKQTDDSQSVQMNTDVSKSNEEKSNKKKAIYDMLMSQVSANLEEALKKAKNLSN
;
A
#
# COMPACT_ATOMS: atom_id res chain seq x y z
N MET A 1 30.21 2.42 13.87
CA MET A 1 31.18 1.56 13.15
C MET A 1 30.65 1.33 11.75
N SER A 2 31.30 1.89 10.72
CA SER A 2 30.91 1.63 9.33
C SER A 2 31.34 0.20 8.99
N ASN A 3 30.38 -0.72 8.89
CA ASN A 3 30.60 -2.00 8.23
C ASN A 3 30.98 -1.68 6.78
N LYS A 4 32.28 -1.64 6.49
CA LYS A 4 32.76 -1.70 5.11
C LYS A 4 32.36 -3.08 4.61
N ASN A 5 31.17 -3.19 4.04
CA ASN A 5 30.77 -4.35 3.27
C ASN A 5 31.88 -4.58 2.23
N ASN A 6 32.59 -5.69 2.36
CA ASN A 6 33.62 -6.03 1.39
C ASN A 6 32.92 -6.50 0.12
N LEU A 7 32.60 -5.56 -0.77
CA LEU A 7 31.90 -5.80 -2.03
C LEU A 7 32.85 -6.25 -3.15
N SER A 8 34.10 -6.62 -2.83
CA SER A 8 35.09 -7.05 -3.84
C SER A 8 34.61 -8.24 -4.68
N TYR A 9 33.85 -9.16 -4.06
CA TYR A 9 33.27 -10.30 -4.76
C TYR A 9 32.22 -9.90 -5.82
N LEU A 10 31.58 -8.73 -5.69
CA LEU A 10 30.63 -8.22 -6.68
C LEU A 10 31.33 -7.56 -7.87
N LEU A 11 32.54 -7.03 -7.68
CA LEU A 11 33.30 -6.39 -8.76
C LEU A 11 33.59 -7.37 -9.90
N SER A 12 33.89 -8.63 -9.58
CA SER A 12 34.11 -9.67 -10.59
C SER A 12 32.84 -10.09 -11.34
N LEU A 13 31.66 -9.68 -10.86
CA LEU A 13 30.37 -9.99 -11.48
C LEU A 13 29.89 -8.88 -12.42
N ILE A 14 30.60 -7.76 -12.54
CA ILE A 14 30.23 -6.68 -13.48
C ILE A 14 30.24 -7.24 -14.92
N GLY A 15 29.18 -6.95 -15.66
CA GLY A 15 28.92 -7.46 -17.01
C GLY A 15 28.34 -8.87 -17.05
N ARG A 16 28.18 -9.55 -15.91
CA ARG A 16 27.61 -10.90 -15.85
C ARG A 16 26.11 -10.86 -15.56
N LYS A 17 25.40 -11.86 -16.07
CA LYS A 17 24.01 -12.15 -15.69
C LYS A 17 23.98 -12.72 -14.27
N VAL A 18 23.24 -12.03 -13.41
CA VAL A 18 23.07 -12.35 -12.00
C VAL A 18 21.61 -12.19 -11.58
N ARG A 19 21.26 -12.80 -10.46
CA ARG A 19 20.00 -12.59 -9.75
C ARG A 19 20.27 -11.89 -8.42
N THR A 20 19.68 -10.71 -8.20
CA THR A 20 19.62 -10.09 -6.87
C THR A 20 18.55 -10.79 -6.05
N TYR A 21 18.87 -11.12 -4.79
CA TYR A 21 18.06 -11.97 -3.90
C TYR A 21 17.78 -13.37 -4.48
N LYS A 22 17.86 -14.42 -3.65
CA LYS A 22 17.57 -15.79 -4.10
C LYS A 22 16.12 -15.95 -4.60
N GLY A 23 15.20 -15.15 -4.05
CA GLY A 23 13.78 -15.10 -4.41
C GLY A 23 13.05 -14.00 -3.65
N GLY A 24 11.71 -14.00 -3.73
CA GLY A 24 10.84 -13.02 -3.08
C GLY A 24 10.54 -11.79 -3.95
N PRO A 25 9.74 -10.83 -3.44
CA PRO A 25 9.24 -9.71 -4.23
C PRO A 25 10.34 -8.81 -4.82
N GLU A 26 11.46 -8.69 -4.13
CA GLU A 26 12.64 -7.91 -4.56
C GLU A 26 13.55 -8.63 -5.56
N SER A 27 13.35 -9.93 -5.82
CA SER A 27 14.30 -10.69 -6.62
C SER A 27 14.18 -10.36 -8.11
N ARG A 28 15.30 -10.01 -8.74
CA ARG A 28 15.35 -9.73 -10.18
C ARG A 28 16.60 -10.34 -10.81
N GLU A 29 16.46 -10.76 -12.06
CA GLU A 29 17.57 -11.19 -12.90
C GLU A 29 17.96 -10.07 -13.86
N GLY A 30 19.24 -10.03 -14.20
CA GLY A 30 19.76 -9.01 -15.10
C GLY A 30 21.28 -9.00 -15.18
N ILE A 31 21.82 -8.08 -15.97
CA ILE A 31 23.26 -7.84 -16.08
C ILE A 31 23.68 -6.85 -15.01
N LEU A 32 24.68 -7.22 -14.19
CA LEU A 32 25.25 -6.29 -13.22
C LEU A 32 26.07 -5.21 -13.94
N LEU A 33 25.61 -3.96 -13.91
CA LEU A 33 26.25 -2.87 -14.63
C LEU A 33 27.31 -2.15 -13.81
N GLN A 34 27.07 -2.01 -12.51
CA GLN A 34 27.91 -1.19 -11.63
C GLN A 34 27.83 -1.68 -10.18
N VAL A 35 28.95 -1.55 -9.47
CA VAL A 35 29.06 -1.75 -8.03
C VAL A 35 29.67 -0.50 -7.42
N LYS A 36 28.99 0.06 -6.42
CA LYS A 36 29.44 1.17 -5.58
C LYS A 36 29.46 0.73 -4.12
N SER A 37 29.91 1.61 -3.24
CA SER A 37 30.13 1.26 -1.82
C SER A 37 28.83 0.95 -1.07
N ASP A 38 27.73 1.59 -1.46
CA ASP A 38 26.43 1.51 -0.79
C ASP A 38 25.31 1.05 -1.75
N PHE A 39 25.54 0.94 -3.06
CA PHE A 39 24.56 0.40 -4.01
C PHE A 39 25.16 -0.38 -5.19
N ILE A 40 24.32 -1.11 -5.91
CA ILE A 40 24.62 -1.72 -7.21
C ILE A 40 23.58 -1.32 -8.26
N ALA A 41 23.93 -1.35 -9.55
CA ALA A 41 23.00 -1.14 -10.65
C ALA A 41 22.85 -2.43 -11.48
N LEU A 42 21.61 -2.87 -11.69
CA LEU A 42 21.25 -4.08 -12.43
C LEU A 42 20.42 -3.70 -13.66
N LEU A 43 20.84 -4.09 -14.86
CA LEU A 43 20.01 -4.05 -16.06
C LEU A 43 19.13 -5.29 -16.07
N THR A 44 17.84 -5.13 -15.78
CA THR A 44 16.89 -6.24 -15.85
C THR A 44 16.68 -6.69 -17.29
N ASP A 45 16.18 -7.91 -17.46
CA ASP A 45 15.80 -8.46 -18.78
C ASP A 45 14.72 -7.61 -19.50
N ASN A 46 13.98 -6.76 -18.75
CA ASN A 46 13.02 -5.80 -19.29
C ASN A 46 13.66 -4.47 -19.72
N ASN A 47 14.98 -4.41 -19.81
CA ASN A 47 15.75 -3.20 -20.13
C ASN A 47 15.57 -2.04 -19.14
N GLU A 48 15.15 -2.32 -17.90
CA GLU A 48 15.09 -1.34 -16.81
C GLU A 48 16.36 -1.41 -15.97
N VAL A 49 16.93 -0.24 -15.64
CA VAL A 49 18.03 -0.16 -14.67
C VAL A 49 17.46 -0.01 -13.27
N VAL A 50 17.76 -0.98 -12.40
CA VAL A 50 17.35 -1.00 -11.00
C VAL A 50 18.57 -0.82 -10.11
N TYR A 51 18.49 0.15 -9.20
CA TYR A 51 19.52 0.43 -8.21
C TYR A 51 19.13 -0.24 -6.89
N TYR A 52 19.99 -1.11 -6.36
CA TYR A 52 19.77 -1.79 -5.07
C TYR A 52 20.74 -1.27 -4.03
N GLN A 53 20.25 -0.91 -2.84
CA GLN A 53 21.12 -0.65 -1.71
C GLN A 53 21.80 -1.95 -1.25
N THR A 54 23.13 -1.91 -1.13
CA THR A 54 23.94 -3.07 -0.76
C THR A 54 23.66 -3.54 0.67
N MET A 55 23.27 -2.64 1.56
CA MET A 55 22.98 -3.01 2.96
C MET A 55 21.75 -3.90 3.10
N HIS A 56 20.81 -3.85 2.14
CA HIS A 56 19.63 -4.71 2.11
C HIS A 56 19.86 -5.97 1.28
N LEU A 57 20.92 -6.00 0.47
CA LEU A 57 21.21 -7.07 -0.46
C LEU A 57 21.72 -8.32 0.26
N LYS A 58 20.85 -9.33 0.35
CA LYS A 58 21.15 -10.58 1.09
C LYS A 58 21.95 -11.60 0.28
N SER A 59 21.81 -11.59 -1.04
CA SER A 59 22.48 -12.54 -1.93
C SER A 59 22.52 -12.01 -3.35
N VAL A 60 23.60 -12.34 -4.06
CA VAL A 60 23.69 -12.22 -5.52
C VAL A 60 24.04 -13.60 -6.04
N VAL A 61 23.22 -14.11 -6.96
CA VAL A 61 23.38 -15.46 -7.54
C VAL A 61 23.85 -15.29 -8.98
N GLU A 62 25.02 -15.83 -9.31
CA GLU A 62 25.54 -15.81 -10.67
C GLU A 62 24.90 -16.92 -11.52
N ASP A 63 24.47 -16.60 -12.74
CA ASP A 63 24.03 -17.62 -13.72
C ASP A 63 25.22 -18.06 -14.59
N THR A 64 25.89 -19.12 -14.17
CA THR A 64 27.05 -19.66 -14.88
C THR A 64 26.72 -20.18 -16.28
N LYS A 65 25.46 -20.52 -16.58
CA LYS A 65 25.06 -21.03 -17.89
C LYS A 65 24.80 -19.90 -18.87
N ALA A 66 24.05 -18.89 -18.46
CA ALA A 66 23.79 -17.71 -19.28
C ALA A 66 25.08 -16.93 -19.60
N ASN A 67 26.00 -16.86 -18.64
CA ASN A 67 27.31 -16.20 -18.83
C ASN A 67 28.23 -16.92 -19.84
N PHE A 68 27.96 -18.18 -20.14
CA PHE A 68 28.70 -18.94 -21.15
C PHE A 68 28.18 -18.71 -22.58
N GLN A 69 26.98 -18.14 -22.74
CA GLN A 69 26.28 -18.00 -24.03
C GLN A 69 26.21 -16.56 -24.58
N SER A 70 26.83 -15.57 -23.95
CA SER A 70 26.68 -14.17 -24.38
C SER A 70 27.38 -13.86 -25.72
N THR A 71 26.62 -14.00 -26.81
CA THR A 71 26.78 -13.23 -28.04
C THR A 71 26.33 -11.79 -27.83
N THR A 72 27.13 -10.87 -28.36
CA THR A 72 26.79 -9.51 -28.76
C THR A 72 25.34 -9.34 -29.23
N GLU A 73 24.64 -8.33 -28.73
CA GLU A 73 23.86 -7.34 -29.49
C GLU A 73 22.99 -6.46 -28.56
N ALA A 74 23.39 -5.19 -28.39
CA ALA A 74 22.52 -4.02 -28.24
C ALA A 74 23.39 -2.76 -28.26
N ASP A 75 23.30 -1.99 -29.35
CA ASP A 75 24.02 -0.73 -29.62
C ASP A 75 23.64 0.45 -28.72
N THR A 76 22.86 0.21 -27.67
CA THR A 76 22.50 1.21 -26.67
C THR A 76 23.05 0.79 -25.32
N LYS A 77 24.24 1.31 -24.98
CA LYS A 77 24.75 1.23 -23.60
C LYS A 77 23.65 1.79 -22.67
N PRO A 78 23.11 1.00 -21.73
CA PRO A 78 22.09 1.49 -20.82
C PRO A 78 22.65 2.69 -20.05
N LYS A 79 21.86 3.76 -19.94
CA LYS A 79 22.26 4.99 -19.26
C LYS A 79 22.25 4.77 -17.75
N VAL A 80 23.37 4.30 -17.22
CA VAL A 80 23.60 4.22 -15.77
C VAL A 80 23.93 5.62 -15.24
N LEU A 81 23.28 6.00 -14.15
CA LEU A 81 23.54 7.27 -13.49
C LEU A 81 24.93 7.26 -12.85
N LYS A 82 25.76 8.24 -13.21
CA LYS A 82 27.10 8.39 -12.64
C LYS A 82 26.98 9.05 -11.27
N SER A 83 27.11 8.26 -10.21
CA SER A 83 26.97 8.69 -8.82
C SER A 83 27.94 7.92 -7.93
N GLU A 84 28.41 8.55 -6.85
CA GLU A 84 29.35 7.92 -5.90
C GLU A 84 28.66 7.28 -4.70
N SER A 85 27.48 7.77 -4.32
CA SER A 85 26.63 7.21 -3.28
C SER A 85 25.19 7.00 -3.74
N PHE A 86 24.45 6.18 -3.02
CA PHE A 86 23.02 5.94 -3.27
C PHE A 86 22.21 7.24 -3.12
N LYS A 87 22.55 8.10 -2.15
CA LYS A 87 21.90 9.40 -1.96
C LYS A 87 22.14 10.32 -3.16
N ASP A 88 23.36 10.39 -3.68
CA ASP A 88 23.67 11.21 -4.86
C ASP A 88 22.92 10.71 -6.09
N MET A 89 22.77 9.38 -6.21
CA MET A 89 21.97 8.75 -7.26
C MET A 89 20.49 9.14 -7.15
N LEU A 90 19.90 9.10 -5.96
CA LEU A 90 18.53 9.58 -5.73
C LEU A 90 18.37 11.06 -6.12
N GLY A 91 19.38 11.90 -5.82
CA GLY A 91 19.39 13.31 -6.20
C GLY A 91 19.29 13.55 -7.72
N GLN A 92 19.83 12.63 -8.52
CA GLN A 92 19.72 12.67 -9.99
C GLN A 92 18.35 12.20 -10.51
N LEU A 93 17.57 11.50 -9.68
CA LEU A 93 16.22 11.02 -10.00
C LEU A 93 15.12 12.03 -9.65
N LYS A 94 15.46 13.21 -9.10
CA LYS A 94 14.47 14.24 -8.77
C LYS A 94 13.65 14.65 -10.00
N SER A 95 12.38 14.90 -9.76
CA SER A 95 11.32 15.18 -10.74
C SER A 95 10.98 14.03 -11.70
N GLN A 96 11.61 12.87 -11.58
CA GLN A 96 11.27 11.69 -12.39
C GLN A 96 10.21 10.84 -11.69
N ASN A 97 9.43 10.12 -12.50
CA ASN A 97 8.60 9.03 -11.99
C ASN A 97 9.53 7.87 -11.64
N VAL A 98 9.37 7.35 -10.44
CA VAL A 98 10.18 6.27 -9.89
C VAL A 98 9.30 5.20 -9.28
N GLN A 99 9.82 3.98 -9.26
CA GLN A 99 9.33 2.89 -8.44
C GLN A 99 10.33 2.63 -7.32
N ILE A 100 9.88 2.80 -6.07
CA ILE A 100 10.59 2.40 -4.87
C ILE A 100 10.16 0.97 -4.51
N ASP A 101 11.14 0.10 -4.30
CA ASP A 101 11.01 -1.34 -4.06
C ASP A 101 10.32 -2.09 -5.22
N ARG A 102 10.76 -3.32 -5.53
CA ARG A 102 10.33 -4.04 -6.74
C ARG A 102 9.06 -4.87 -6.56
N GLY A 103 8.55 -5.04 -5.34
CA GLY A 103 7.25 -5.68 -5.14
C GLY A 103 6.81 -5.79 -3.68
N GLY A 104 5.71 -6.51 -3.48
CA GLY A 104 5.10 -6.67 -2.15
C GLY A 104 4.34 -5.43 -1.69
N PRO A 105 3.83 -5.45 -0.46
CA PRO A 105 3.02 -4.36 0.09
C PRO A 105 3.78 -3.02 0.20
N GLU A 106 5.11 -3.05 0.16
CA GLU A 106 5.97 -1.87 0.39
C GLU A 106 6.37 -1.15 -0.90
N SER A 107 6.08 -1.76 -2.06
CA SER A 107 6.39 -1.18 -3.37
C SER A 107 5.49 0.01 -3.66
N LEU A 108 6.11 1.14 -4.02
CA LEU A 108 5.42 2.40 -4.22
C LEU A 108 5.90 3.10 -5.48
N LYS A 109 4.96 3.58 -6.28
CA LYS A 109 5.22 4.34 -7.50
C LYS A 109 4.79 5.79 -7.33
N GLY A 110 5.58 6.72 -7.86
CA GLY A 110 5.28 8.13 -7.79
C GLY A 110 6.38 9.02 -8.35
N LYS A 111 6.15 10.32 -8.36
CA LYS A 111 7.14 11.32 -8.76
C LYS A 111 8.04 11.68 -7.59
N LEU A 112 9.35 11.49 -7.74
CA LEU A 112 10.32 11.88 -6.71
C LEU A 112 10.44 13.41 -6.69
N LEU A 113 9.97 14.05 -5.61
CA LEU A 113 9.93 15.50 -5.50
C LEU A 113 11.28 16.07 -5.03
N ASP A 114 11.83 15.50 -3.95
CA ASP A 114 13.09 15.96 -3.36
C ASP A 114 13.75 14.87 -2.51
N VAL A 115 15.03 15.08 -2.19
CA VAL A 115 15.88 14.18 -1.42
C VAL A 115 16.61 14.97 -0.34
N TYR A 116 16.40 14.59 0.91
CA TYR A 116 16.96 15.22 2.12
C TYR A 116 18.06 14.34 2.71
N ASP A 117 18.41 14.55 3.99
CA ASP A 117 19.57 13.88 4.56
C ASP A 117 19.41 12.37 4.73
N ASP A 118 18.28 11.96 5.29
CA ASP A 118 17.93 10.56 5.58
C ASP A 118 16.53 10.16 5.07
N PHE A 119 15.83 11.07 4.37
CA PHE A 119 14.52 10.79 3.78
C PHE A 119 14.34 11.46 2.41
N LEU A 120 13.29 11.06 1.70
CA LEU A 120 12.86 11.65 0.43
C LEU A 120 11.36 11.92 0.44
N THR A 121 10.89 12.74 -0.50
CA THR A 121 9.47 13.02 -0.72
C THR A 121 9.01 12.47 -2.06
N LEU A 122 7.97 11.64 -2.05
CA LEU A 122 7.39 11.00 -3.21
C LEU A 122 5.93 11.45 -3.37
N GLN A 123 5.58 12.05 -4.50
CA GLN A 123 4.18 12.29 -4.85
C GLN A 123 3.60 11.03 -5.46
N THR A 124 2.60 10.46 -4.80
CA THR A 124 1.89 9.28 -5.28
C THR A 124 0.49 9.66 -5.77
N GLU A 125 -0.07 8.85 -6.66
CA GLU A 125 -1.46 9.05 -7.10
C GLU A 125 -2.47 8.75 -5.99
N LYS A 126 -2.18 7.83 -5.07
CA LYS A 126 -3.17 7.37 -4.08
C LYS A 126 -3.06 8.06 -2.74
N ASP A 127 -1.84 8.37 -2.32
CA ASP A 127 -1.52 8.71 -0.94
C ASP A 127 -1.03 10.17 -0.78
N GLY A 128 -1.12 10.97 -1.85
CA GLY A 128 -0.56 12.31 -1.89
C GLY A 128 0.95 12.29 -1.74
N VAL A 129 1.49 13.25 -0.98
CA VAL A 129 2.91 13.31 -0.64
C VAL A 129 3.23 12.32 0.48
N VAL A 130 4.15 11.40 0.18
CA VAL A 130 4.69 10.41 1.11
C VAL A 130 6.15 10.74 1.40
N PHE A 131 6.50 10.76 2.67
CA PHE A 131 7.86 10.95 3.15
C PHE A 131 8.46 9.60 3.50
N TYR A 132 9.56 9.23 2.84
CA TYR A 132 10.13 7.89 2.91
C TYR A 132 11.56 7.94 3.46
N GLN A 133 11.86 7.19 4.50
CA GLN A 133 13.23 7.09 5.02
C GLN A 133 14.12 6.35 4.01
N ILE A 134 15.23 6.97 3.61
CA ILE A 134 16.19 6.42 2.63
C ILE A 134 16.75 5.09 3.14
N HIS A 135 17.01 4.97 4.46
CA HIS A 135 17.52 3.75 5.06
C HIS A 135 16.66 2.52 4.80
N HIS A 136 15.36 2.66 4.55
CA HIS A 136 14.45 1.53 4.34
C HIS A 136 14.21 1.17 2.87
N ILE A 137 14.76 1.95 1.93
CA ILE A 137 14.61 1.70 0.49
C ILE A 137 15.53 0.55 0.08
N LYS A 138 14.97 -0.57 -0.38
CA LYS A 138 15.77 -1.72 -0.85
C LYS A 138 16.23 -1.49 -2.28
N SER A 139 15.36 -0.92 -3.10
CA SER A 139 15.65 -0.66 -4.49
C SER A 139 14.88 0.53 -5.05
N ILE A 140 15.40 1.10 -6.15
CA ILE A 140 14.70 2.15 -6.90
C ILE A 140 15.01 2.03 -8.40
N SER A 141 14.04 2.36 -9.24
CA SER A 141 14.20 2.47 -10.69
C SER A 141 13.35 3.61 -11.25
N VAL A 142 13.75 4.16 -12.39
CA VAL A 142 12.88 5.06 -13.16
C VAL A 142 11.67 4.26 -13.65
N ASP A 143 10.48 4.81 -13.47
CA ASP A 143 9.23 4.24 -13.98
C ASP A 143 8.86 4.92 -15.30
N ASN A 144 9.06 4.21 -16.41
CA ASN A 144 8.74 4.70 -17.76
C ASN A 144 7.26 4.49 -18.14
N GLY A 145 6.38 4.25 -17.15
CA GLY A 145 4.94 4.13 -17.37
C GLY A 145 4.32 5.40 -17.96
N PRO A 146 3.12 5.32 -18.54
CA PRO A 146 2.41 6.48 -19.09
C PRO A 146 2.18 7.51 -17.98
N SER A 147 2.89 8.63 -18.05
CA SER A 147 2.77 9.71 -17.07
C SER A 147 1.50 10.49 -17.35
N LYS A 148 0.55 10.48 -16.41
CA LYS A 148 -0.46 11.54 -16.34
C LYS A 148 0.25 12.78 -15.82
N GLU A 149 0.46 13.76 -16.68
CA GLU A 149 0.99 15.05 -16.26
C GLU A 149 -0.05 15.78 -15.41
N ASN A 150 -0.01 15.54 -14.10
CA ASN A 150 -0.68 16.44 -13.17
C ASN A 150 0.23 17.65 -12.99
N SER A 151 0.01 18.64 -13.85
CA SER A 151 0.67 19.93 -13.81
C SER A 151 0.23 20.69 -12.55
N ASN A 152 1.19 21.36 -11.91
CA ASN A 152 1.03 22.31 -10.80
C ASN A 152 0.68 21.77 -9.40
N LEU A 153 1.31 20.68 -8.94
CA LEU A 153 1.36 20.42 -7.51
C LEU A 153 2.46 21.28 -6.85
N SER A 154 2.02 22.23 -6.01
CA SER A 154 2.88 22.97 -5.09
C SER A 154 3.67 21.97 -4.24
N LEU A 155 5.00 22.02 -4.33
CA LEU A 155 5.87 21.25 -3.44
C LEU A 155 5.51 21.62 -2.00
N PRO A 156 5.15 20.66 -1.13
CA PRO A 156 4.98 20.99 0.27
C PRO A 156 6.27 21.60 0.77
N LYS A 157 6.18 22.75 1.45
CA LYS A 157 7.35 23.43 2.00
C LYS A 157 7.86 22.63 3.20
N VAL A 158 8.71 21.65 2.93
CA VAL A 158 9.38 20.86 3.97
C VAL A 158 10.54 21.67 4.51
N THR A 159 10.47 22.06 5.78
CA THR A 159 11.56 22.76 6.47
C THR A 159 12.54 21.80 7.15
N ALA A 160 12.13 20.56 7.40
CA ALA A 160 12.94 19.54 8.05
C ALA A 160 14.04 19.02 7.12
N LYS A 161 15.27 18.90 7.65
CA LYS A 161 16.41 18.29 6.92
C LYS A 161 16.57 16.80 7.20
N VAL A 162 16.15 16.36 8.39
CA VAL A 162 16.22 14.97 8.86
C VAL A 162 14.83 14.45 9.24
N PHE A 163 14.61 13.15 9.14
CA PHE A 163 13.32 12.51 9.34
C PHE A 163 12.79 12.68 10.77
N ALA A 164 13.67 12.69 11.76
CA ALA A 164 13.28 12.93 13.15
C ALA A 164 12.64 14.32 13.36
N ASP A 165 13.14 15.34 12.68
CA ASP A 165 12.55 16.69 12.73
C ASP A 165 11.27 16.79 11.90
N LEU A 166 11.18 16.02 10.81
CA LEU A 166 9.95 15.88 10.05
C LEU A 166 8.83 15.32 10.92
N LEU A 167 9.10 14.28 11.72
CA LEU A 167 8.10 13.71 12.64
C LEU A 167 7.55 14.77 13.60
N LYS A 168 8.40 15.65 14.14
CA LYS A 168 7.95 16.74 15.03
C LYS A 168 6.98 17.69 14.31
N GLY A 169 7.19 17.93 13.02
CA GLY A 169 6.27 18.72 12.18
C GLY A 169 4.90 18.07 11.98
N PHE A 170 4.78 16.76 12.19
CA PHE A 170 3.53 16.01 12.16
C PHE A 170 2.87 15.85 13.53
N GLN A 171 3.48 16.35 14.61
CA GLN A 171 2.94 16.19 15.95
C GLN A 171 1.55 16.83 16.03
N HIS A 172 0.60 16.08 16.58
CA HIS A 172 -0.83 16.38 16.67
C HIS A 172 -1.58 16.42 15.32
N SER A 173 -0.94 16.02 14.22
CA SER A 173 -1.60 15.84 12.93
C SER A 173 -2.13 14.42 12.76
N TRP A 174 -3.15 14.27 11.92
CA TRP A 174 -3.57 12.96 11.42
C TRP A 174 -2.55 12.45 10.41
N VAL A 175 -2.03 11.25 10.63
CA VAL A 175 -0.97 10.66 9.80
C VAL A 175 -1.30 9.22 9.44
N THR A 176 -0.70 8.77 8.34
CA THR A 176 -0.59 7.35 8.01
C THR A 176 0.88 6.97 7.94
N ILE A 177 1.28 5.98 8.75
CA ILE A 177 2.63 5.40 8.86
C ILE A 177 2.68 4.02 8.18
N ASN A 178 3.80 3.70 7.55
CA ASN A 178 4.11 2.39 6.95
C ASN A 178 3.03 1.93 5.94
N ARG A 179 2.72 2.78 4.96
CA ARG A 179 1.68 2.49 3.97
C ARG A 179 1.93 1.19 3.19
N GLY A 180 0.83 0.62 2.71
CA GLY A 180 0.79 -0.50 1.76
C GLY A 180 0.80 -1.90 2.37
N GLY A 181 1.13 -2.06 3.66
CA GLY A 181 1.22 -3.37 4.32
C GLY A 181 0.37 -3.54 5.59
N PRO A 182 0.42 -4.75 6.20
CA PRO A 182 -0.27 -5.06 7.45
C PRO A 182 0.25 -4.24 8.65
N GLU A 183 1.44 -3.66 8.54
CA GLU A 183 2.03 -2.76 9.55
C GLU A 183 1.58 -1.30 9.38
N SER A 184 0.65 -1.02 8.45
CA SER A 184 0.14 0.32 8.22
C SER A 184 -0.72 0.77 9.40
N VAL A 185 -0.37 1.91 9.98
CA VAL A 185 -1.09 2.53 11.09
C VAL A 185 -1.56 3.91 10.66
N GLU A 186 -2.80 4.22 11.00
CA GLU A 186 -3.42 5.50 10.73
C GLU A 186 -3.99 6.07 12.04
N GLY A 187 -3.86 7.39 12.26
CA GLY A 187 -4.40 8.07 13.43
C GLY A 187 -3.71 9.40 13.72
N VAL A 188 -3.97 9.96 14.90
CA VAL A 188 -3.32 11.21 15.36
C VAL A 188 -1.95 10.88 15.97
N LEU A 189 -0.89 11.53 15.47
CA LEU A 189 0.46 11.42 16.05
C LEU A 189 0.51 12.22 17.36
N ALA A 190 0.30 11.55 18.49
CA ALA A 190 0.12 12.20 19.79
C ALA A 190 1.44 12.59 20.46
N ASP A 191 2.46 11.74 20.36
CA ASP A 191 3.74 11.94 21.06
C ASP A 191 4.92 11.35 20.28
N ILE A 192 6.09 11.94 20.46
CA ILE A 192 7.33 11.61 19.75
C ILE A 192 8.48 11.62 20.76
N THR A 193 9.11 10.46 20.93
CA THR A 193 10.29 10.30 21.79
C THR A 193 11.53 10.01 20.94
N SER A 194 12.70 9.85 21.58
CA SER A 194 13.92 9.41 20.89
C SER A 194 13.79 8.01 20.29
N ASP A 195 12.94 7.15 20.85
CA ASP A 195 12.94 5.71 20.57
C ASP A 195 11.69 5.27 19.79
N TYR A 196 10.54 5.91 20.06
CA TYR A 196 9.25 5.58 19.44
C TYR A 196 8.32 6.78 19.31
N VAL A 197 7.31 6.63 18.45
CA VAL A 197 6.16 7.52 18.34
C VAL A 197 4.89 6.86 18.87
N THR A 198 3.95 7.68 19.35
CA THR A 198 2.63 7.25 19.78
C THR A 198 1.57 7.75 18.80
N VAL A 199 0.81 6.84 18.20
CA VAL A 199 -0.35 7.16 17.33
C VAL A 199 -1.63 6.69 17.99
N ILE A 200 -2.65 7.55 18.02
CA ILE A 200 -3.96 7.24 18.61
C ILE A 200 -5.00 7.15 17.50
N HIS A 201 -5.75 6.04 17.48
CA HIS A 201 -6.85 5.85 16.55
C HIS A 201 -7.96 5.04 17.21
N HIS A 202 -9.16 5.65 17.29
CA HIS A 202 -10.29 5.13 18.08
C HIS A 202 -9.86 4.83 19.53
N GLU A 203 -10.14 3.62 20.02
CA GLU A 203 -9.82 3.15 21.38
C GLU A 203 -8.42 2.50 21.47
N LYS A 204 -7.56 2.68 20.45
CA LYS A 204 -6.25 2.03 20.37
C LYS A 204 -5.11 3.05 20.39
N VAL A 205 -4.04 2.67 21.08
CA VAL A 205 -2.78 3.41 21.16
C VAL A 205 -1.68 2.54 20.56
N PHE A 206 -1.07 3.02 19.48
CA PHE A 206 0.02 2.36 18.78
C PHE A 206 1.33 3.00 19.19
N ARG A 207 2.30 2.19 19.64
CA ARG A 207 3.68 2.63 19.89
C ARG A 207 4.57 2.01 18.82
N ILE A 208 5.14 2.84 17.96
CA ILE A 208 5.94 2.41 16.81
C ILE A 208 7.35 2.95 17.02
N THR A 209 8.34 2.07 17.13
CA THR A 209 9.73 2.49 17.28
C THR A 209 10.20 3.27 16.05
N ASN A 210 10.98 4.33 16.24
CA ASN A 210 11.44 5.23 15.18
C ASN A 210 12.15 4.48 14.04
N TYR A 211 12.91 3.42 14.39
CA TYR A 211 13.61 2.56 13.42
C TYR A 211 12.67 1.75 12.52
N HIS A 212 11.43 1.49 12.90
CA HIS A 212 10.48 0.72 12.09
C HIS A 212 9.55 1.61 11.26
N ILE A 213 9.72 2.94 11.31
CA ILE A 213 8.93 3.89 10.51
C ILE A 213 9.57 4.03 9.12
N ARG A 214 9.06 3.31 8.13
CA ARG A 214 9.55 3.36 6.75
C ARG A 214 9.10 4.61 6.01
N ASN A 215 7.84 4.98 6.22
CA ASN A 215 7.26 6.17 5.61
C ASN A 215 6.14 6.77 6.48
N ILE A 216 5.88 8.06 6.26
CA ILE A 216 4.78 8.83 6.85
C ILE A 216 4.15 9.75 5.80
N SER A 217 2.89 10.10 5.98
CA SER A 217 2.14 11.00 5.10
C SER A 217 1.01 11.69 5.89
N HIS A 218 0.61 12.86 5.44
CA HIS A 218 -0.48 13.62 6.07
C HIS A 218 -1.86 13.08 5.66
N GLY A 219 -2.80 12.99 6.60
CA GLY A 219 -4.21 12.65 6.32
C GLY A 219 -4.51 11.16 6.28
N SER A 220 -5.82 10.86 6.27
CA SER A 220 -6.34 9.50 6.20
C SER A 220 -6.22 8.93 4.80
N LYS A 221 -6.22 7.60 4.67
CA LYS A 221 -6.42 6.95 3.36
C LYS A 221 -7.75 7.34 2.71
N HIS A 222 -8.71 7.82 3.51
CA HIS A 222 -10.08 8.07 3.07
C HIS A 222 -10.34 9.52 2.63
N ASP A 223 -9.62 10.50 3.20
CA ASP A 223 -9.76 11.93 2.91
C ASP A 223 -9.00 12.33 1.64
N GLN A 224 -7.89 11.65 1.34
CA GLN A 224 -7.09 11.92 0.14
C GLN A 224 -7.80 11.51 -1.16
N LYS A 225 -8.74 10.56 -1.10
CA LYS A 225 -9.64 10.25 -2.24
C LYS A 225 -10.60 11.41 -2.55
N LYS A 226 -11.06 12.15 -1.53
CA LYS A 226 -12.02 13.26 -1.71
C LYS A 226 -11.35 14.52 -2.28
N GLN A 227 -10.09 14.78 -1.95
CA GLN A 227 -9.36 15.92 -2.51
C GLN A 227 -9.16 15.80 -4.02
N GLN A 228 -9.02 14.59 -4.56
CA GLN A 228 -8.92 14.36 -6.01
C GLN A 228 -10.25 14.50 -6.77
N GLU A 229 -11.38 14.32 -6.10
CA GLU A 229 -12.71 14.60 -6.68
C GLU A 229 -13.06 16.09 -6.63
N SER A 230 -12.43 16.85 -5.71
CA SER A 230 -12.70 18.29 -5.53
C SER A 230 -12.04 19.16 -6.61
N GLU A 231 -10.91 18.72 -7.18
CA GLU A 231 -10.21 19.47 -8.25
C GLU A 231 -10.84 19.31 -9.65
N ASN A 232 -11.80 18.39 -9.82
CA ASN A 232 -12.48 18.16 -11.11
C ASN A 232 -13.78 18.97 -11.30
N ASN A 233 -14.22 19.75 -10.30
CA ASN A 233 -15.51 20.47 -10.36
C ASN A 233 -15.40 22.01 -10.35
N GLU A 234 -14.21 22.60 -10.44
CA GLU A 234 -14.04 24.06 -10.58
C GLU A 234 -13.89 24.54 -12.04
N ASN A 235 -14.48 23.83 -13.00
CA ASN A 235 -14.60 24.33 -14.38
C ASN A 235 -16.05 24.16 -14.86
N ASN A 236 -16.96 24.96 -14.31
CA ASN A 236 -18.17 25.42 -15.01
C ASN A 236 -18.91 26.47 -14.17
N GLU A 237 -18.29 27.63 -13.97
CA GLU A 237 -19.05 28.85 -13.68
C GLU A 237 -18.56 29.96 -14.60
N ASP A 238 -19.23 30.09 -15.75
CA ASP A 238 -19.69 31.38 -16.27
C ASP A 238 -20.48 31.16 -17.57
N ASN A 239 -21.82 31.23 -17.48
CA ASN A 239 -22.51 32.23 -18.29
C ASN A 239 -23.88 32.57 -17.70
N LYS A 240 -24.01 33.86 -17.39
CA LYS A 240 -25.24 34.57 -17.08
C LYS A 240 -26.29 34.36 -18.17
N ASP A 241 -27.55 34.21 -17.80
CA ASP A 241 -28.47 35.33 -17.97
C ASP A 241 -29.79 35.19 -17.19
N ASN A 242 -30.21 36.36 -16.73
CA ASN A 242 -31.43 36.69 -15.99
C ASN A 242 -32.71 36.26 -16.73
N GLN A 243 -33.69 35.74 -15.98
CA GLN A 243 -35.06 36.27 -16.02
C GLN A 243 -35.91 35.82 -14.81
N ASN A 244 -36.44 36.82 -14.10
CA ASN A 244 -37.52 36.73 -13.12
C ASN A 244 -38.77 36.07 -13.72
N ASN A 245 -39.46 35.20 -12.97
CA ASN A 245 -40.80 35.51 -12.47
C ASN A 245 -41.37 34.47 -11.50
N GLN A 246 -42.21 34.99 -10.61
CA GLN A 246 -43.02 34.34 -9.58
C GLN A 246 -44.01 33.31 -10.18
N ASN A 247 -44.29 32.20 -9.48
CA ASN A 247 -45.59 31.94 -8.85
C ASN A 247 -45.73 30.53 -8.26
N GLU A 248 -46.66 30.47 -7.31
CA GLU A 248 -47.06 29.37 -6.45
C GLU A 248 -47.84 28.24 -7.15
N GLU A 249 -48.06 27.18 -6.35
CA GLU A 249 -49.15 26.19 -6.37
C GLU A 249 -49.10 24.98 -7.33
N SER A 250 -48.89 23.82 -6.69
CA SER A 250 -49.84 22.69 -6.61
C SER A 250 -50.70 22.35 -7.83
N THR A 251 -50.55 21.13 -8.38
CA THR A 251 -51.62 20.11 -8.44
C THR A 251 -51.17 18.81 -9.13
N ASN A 252 -51.76 17.71 -8.65
CA ASN A 252 -51.70 16.35 -9.20
C ASN A 252 -52.27 16.27 -10.63
N GLU A 253 -51.80 15.36 -11.48
CA GLU A 253 -52.52 14.12 -11.82
C GLU A 253 -51.81 13.26 -12.89
N LYS A 254 -52.13 11.97 -12.81
CA LYS A 254 -51.72 10.86 -13.69
C LYS A 254 -52.35 11.03 -15.07
N ASP A 255 -51.67 10.60 -16.13
CA ASP A 255 -52.26 9.56 -16.99
C ASP A 255 -51.27 8.87 -17.96
N LYS A 256 -51.73 7.70 -18.38
CA LYS A 256 -51.12 6.60 -19.16
C LYS A 256 -50.65 6.98 -20.56
N ASN A 257 -49.67 6.22 -21.08
CA ASN A 257 -49.82 5.37 -22.29
C ASN A 257 -48.47 4.69 -22.66
N GLN A 258 -48.43 3.36 -22.63
CA GLN A 258 -48.42 2.47 -23.81
C GLN A 258 -47.08 2.44 -24.54
N GLU A 259 -46.24 1.49 -24.12
CA GLU A 259 -45.25 0.87 -25.00
C GLU A 259 -45.94 -0.17 -25.88
N ASN A 260 -45.62 -0.14 -27.18
CA ASN A 260 -45.58 -1.33 -28.01
C ASN A 260 -44.59 -1.16 -29.17
N ASP A 261 -43.68 -2.12 -29.24
CA ASP A 261 -43.08 -2.79 -30.39
C ASP A 261 -42.37 -1.99 -31.50
N THR A 262 -41.10 -2.35 -31.77
CA THR A 262 -40.81 -3.31 -32.86
C THR A 262 -39.44 -4.02 -32.71
N LYS A 263 -39.51 -5.34 -32.81
CA LYS A 263 -38.55 -6.43 -33.06
C LYS A 263 -37.23 -6.15 -33.79
N GLN A 264 -36.20 -6.95 -33.43
CA GLN A 264 -35.55 -7.85 -34.41
C GLN A 264 -34.99 -9.13 -33.74
N GLU A 265 -35.43 -10.28 -34.29
CA GLU A 265 -35.07 -11.67 -33.98
C GLU A 265 -33.74 -12.09 -34.62
N LYS A 266 -33.12 -13.17 -34.11
CA LYS A 266 -32.85 -14.40 -34.90
C LYS A 266 -32.32 -15.56 -34.04
N ASP A 267 -33.03 -16.69 -34.15
CA ASP A 267 -32.74 -18.03 -33.63
C ASP A 267 -32.15 -18.96 -34.73
N ASN A 268 -31.25 -19.85 -34.29
CA ASN A 268 -31.05 -21.30 -34.55
C ASN A 268 -31.17 -21.93 -35.96
N ASN A 269 -30.16 -22.75 -36.38
CA ASN A 269 -30.15 -24.23 -36.28
C ASN A 269 -29.00 -24.95 -37.08
N THR A 270 -28.27 -25.83 -36.37
CA THR A 270 -28.00 -27.30 -36.53
C THR A 270 -27.55 -28.00 -37.85
N GLU A 271 -26.72 -29.05 -37.64
CA GLU A 271 -26.32 -30.24 -38.47
C GLU A 271 -25.03 -30.09 -39.35
N GLN A 272 -24.12 -31.07 -39.55
CA GLN A 272 -23.94 -32.49 -39.17
C GLN A 272 -22.48 -32.95 -39.46
N THR A 273 -21.92 -33.79 -38.56
CA THR A 273 -21.07 -35.01 -38.71
C THR A 273 -19.76 -35.12 -39.55
N SER A 274 -18.69 -35.65 -38.92
CA SER A 274 -18.02 -36.93 -39.30
C SER A 274 -17.06 -37.45 -38.21
N LYS A 275 -16.96 -38.79 -38.13
CA LYS A 275 -16.30 -39.64 -37.12
C LYS A 275 -14.87 -40.04 -37.54
N GLN A 276 -14.01 -40.36 -36.55
CA GLN A 276 -13.20 -41.61 -36.40
C GLN A 276 -12.06 -41.35 -35.39
N GLU A 277 -12.12 -41.87 -34.16
CA GLU A 277 -11.55 -43.16 -33.71
C GLU A 277 -10.08 -43.44 -34.11
N SER A 278 -9.16 -43.39 -33.14
CA SER A 278 -8.39 -44.59 -32.76
C SER A 278 -7.85 -44.48 -31.33
N LYS A 279 -8.01 -45.58 -30.61
CA LYS A 279 -7.51 -45.88 -29.27
C LYS A 279 -6.08 -46.40 -29.37
N GLN A 280 -5.20 -46.06 -28.42
CA GLN A 280 -4.40 -47.11 -27.79
C GLN A 280 -3.98 -46.76 -26.36
N SER A 281 -4.46 -47.62 -25.47
CA SER A 281 -4.08 -47.80 -24.08
C SER A 281 -2.63 -48.27 -23.94
N ASN A 282 -1.95 -47.88 -22.86
CA ASN A 282 -1.42 -48.89 -21.95
C ASN A 282 -1.29 -48.37 -20.51
N LYS A 283 -1.49 -49.34 -19.62
CA LYS A 283 -1.85 -49.26 -18.21
C LYS A 283 -0.76 -50.03 -17.49
N GLU A 284 -0.10 -49.42 -16.51
CA GLU A 284 0.58 -50.18 -15.46
C GLU A 284 0.26 -49.61 -14.09
N LYS A 285 -0.16 -50.53 -13.22
CA LYS A 285 -0.45 -50.39 -11.79
C LYS A 285 0.75 -50.92 -11.02
N SER A 286 1.12 -50.24 -9.94
CA SER A 286 1.48 -50.86 -8.65
C SER A 286 1.34 -49.75 -7.58
N SER A 287 0.32 -49.74 -6.72
CA SER A 287 0.15 -50.48 -5.46
C SER A 287 1.37 -50.51 -4.55
N ASN A 288 1.37 -49.67 -3.52
CA ASN A 288 1.66 -50.14 -2.16
C ASN A 288 0.81 -49.41 -1.13
N LYS A 289 0.37 -50.21 -0.16
CA LYS A 289 -0.68 -50.01 0.83
C LYS A 289 0.00 -49.98 2.21
N SER A 290 -0.38 -49.05 3.07
CA SER A 290 -0.34 -49.27 4.52
C SER A 290 -1.48 -48.52 5.19
N SER A 291 -2.26 -49.27 5.94
CA SER A 291 -3.53 -48.94 6.58
C SER A 291 -3.45 -49.17 8.09
N SER A 292 -4.15 -48.35 8.89
CA SER A 292 -4.87 -48.68 10.15
C SER A 292 -5.01 -47.40 11.01
N LYS A 293 -6.08 -47.07 11.75
CA LYS A 293 -7.38 -47.64 12.19
C LYS A 293 -8.21 -46.42 12.69
N ASN A 294 -9.46 -46.15 12.27
CA ASN A 294 -10.78 -46.66 12.68
C ASN A 294 -11.30 -46.36 14.12
N SER A 295 -12.38 -45.56 14.21
CA SER A 295 -13.65 -45.78 14.98
C SER A 295 -14.56 -44.54 14.80
N ALA A 296 -15.68 -44.50 14.08
CA ALA A 296 -16.97 -45.22 14.09
C ALA A 296 -17.94 -44.85 15.24
N LYS A 297 -19.01 -44.07 14.94
CA LYS A 297 -20.45 -44.47 15.08
C LYS A 297 -21.45 -43.38 14.62
N ASN A 298 -22.29 -43.74 13.64
CA ASN A 298 -23.68 -43.28 13.40
C ASN A 298 -24.61 -43.96 14.45
N SER A 299 -25.90 -43.70 14.66
CA SER A 299 -27.09 -43.26 13.87
C SER A 299 -28.12 -42.65 14.88
N GLU A 300 -29.24 -41.97 14.59
CA GLU A 300 -30.44 -42.29 13.75
C GLU A 300 -31.40 -41.07 13.85
N LYS A 301 -31.78 -40.39 12.75
CA LYS A 301 -33.09 -40.43 12.04
C LYS A 301 -34.38 -40.43 12.89
N GLU A 302 -35.18 -39.37 12.74
CA GLU A 302 -36.61 -39.46 12.37
C GLU A 302 -37.12 -38.14 11.78
N ALA A 303 -38.11 -38.25 10.89
CA ALA A 303 -38.62 -37.18 10.01
C ALA A 303 -40.08 -36.88 10.34
N LYS A 304 -40.52 -35.61 10.16
CA LYS A 304 -41.77 -35.25 9.45
C LYS A 304 -42.10 -33.75 9.46
N GLN A 305 -42.49 -33.31 8.27
CA GLN A 305 -43.59 -32.40 7.90
C GLN A 305 -43.64 -30.92 8.29
N THR A 306 -44.00 -30.18 7.24
CA THR A 306 -44.41 -28.79 7.04
C THR A 306 -45.65 -28.40 7.83
N ASP A 307 -45.70 -27.17 8.36
CA ASP A 307 -46.72 -26.16 8.01
C ASP A 307 -46.50 -24.82 8.74
N ASP A 308 -47.08 -23.79 8.14
CA ASP A 308 -46.98 -22.35 8.36
C ASP A 308 -47.43 -21.80 9.73
N SER A 309 -46.85 -20.62 10.05
CA SER A 309 -47.42 -19.51 10.85
C SER A 309 -47.65 -19.69 12.37
N GLN A 310 -46.86 -18.97 13.19
CA GLN A 310 -47.31 -17.78 13.95
C GLN A 310 -46.24 -17.27 14.95
N SER A 311 -46.06 -15.96 14.90
CA SER A 311 -45.29 -15.08 15.77
C SER A 311 -45.87 -14.91 17.17
N VAL A 312 -45.01 -14.69 18.19
CA VAL A 312 -45.05 -13.59 19.21
C VAL A 312 -44.30 -14.01 20.49
N GLN A 313 -43.61 -13.03 21.10
CA GLN A 313 -42.96 -12.99 22.43
C GLN A 313 -41.51 -13.51 22.58
N MET A 314 -40.55 -12.67 22.20
CA MET A 314 -39.28 -12.47 22.95
C MET A 314 -38.74 -11.06 22.67
N ASN A 315 -39.14 -10.06 23.47
CA ASN A 315 -38.56 -8.71 23.41
C ASN A 315 -38.65 -8.03 24.79
N THR A 316 -37.97 -8.60 25.80
CA THR A 316 -37.78 -7.90 27.10
C THR A 316 -36.39 -8.05 27.71
N ASP A 317 -35.54 -8.97 27.25
CA ASP A 317 -34.19 -9.17 27.83
C ASP A 317 -33.03 -8.51 27.08
N VAL A 318 -33.24 -8.04 25.85
CA VAL A 318 -32.15 -7.41 25.06
C VAL A 318 -31.86 -5.98 25.53
N SER A 319 -32.88 -5.23 25.98
CA SER A 319 -32.76 -3.81 26.32
C SER A 319 -31.94 -3.55 27.59
N LYS A 320 -32.08 -4.38 28.64
CA LYS A 320 -31.30 -4.23 29.88
C LYS A 320 -29.81 -4.51 29.69
N SER A 321 -29.47 -5.47 28.81
CA SER A 321 -28.07 -5.86 28.55
C SER A 321 -27.25 -4.79 27.81
N ASN A 322 -27.91 -3.94 27.01
CA ASN A 322 -27.28 -2.85 26.28
C ASN A 322 -27.10 -1.60 27.15
N GLU A 323 -28.04 -1.35 28.07
CA GLU A 323 -27.99 -0.22 29.00
C GLU A 323 -26.88 -0.40 30.04
N GLU A 324 -26.69 -1.61 30.59
CA GLU A 324 -25.55 -1.92 31.48
C GLU A 324 -24.18 -1.79 30.78
N LYS A 325 -24.08 -2.22 29.52
CA LYS A 325 -22.84 -2.05 28.73
C LYS A 325 -22.56 -0.57 28.44
N SER A 326 -23.59 0.22 28.16
CA SER A 326 -23.48 1.67 27.95
C SER A 326 -23.01 2.40 29.23
N ASN A 327 -23.61 2.06 30.37
CA ASN A 327 -23.27 2.64 31.67
C ASN A 327 -21.84 2.28 32.10
N LYS A 328 -21.39 1.04 31.82
CA LYS A 328 -20.01 0.63 32.09
C LYS A 328 -19.00 1.37 31.21
N LYS A 329 -19.33 1.61 29.92
CA LYS A 329 -18.49 2.44 29.03
C LYS A 329 -18.39 3.88 29.52
N LYS A 330 -19.51 4.48 29.95
CA LYS A 330 -19.51 5.84 30.50
C LYS A 330 -18.68 5.94 31.78
N ALA A 331 -18.81 4.97 32.69
CA ALA A 331 -18.02 4.95 33.92
C ALA A 331 -16.50 4.83 33.66
N ILE A 332 -16.09 4.04 32.68
CA ILE A 332 -14.67 3.91 32.29
C ILE A 332 -14.15 5.22 31.66
N TYR A 333 -14.96 5.86 30.81
CA TYR A 333 -14.63 7.16 30.23
C TYR A 333 -14.45 8.25 31.30
N ASP A 334 -15.40 8.34 32.24
CA ASP A 334 -15.35 9.32 33.34
C ASP A 334 -14.11 9.09 34.24
N MET A 335 -13.76 7.82 34.51
CA MET A 335 -12.55 7.45 35.26
C MET A 335 -11.26 7.83 34.52
N LEU A 336 -11.18 7.57 33.21
CA LEU A 336 -10.01 7.91 32.40
C LEU A 336 -9.81 9.42 32.31
N MET A 337 -10.89 10.18 32.10
CA MET A 337 -10.83 11.63 32.06
C MET A 337 -10.40 12.23 33.40
N SER A 338 -10.88 11.68 34.51
CA SER A 338 -10.43 12.09 35.85
C SER A 338 -8.92 11.86 36.04
N GLN A 339 -8.39 10.72 35.59
CA GLN A 339 -6.96 10.43 35.70
C GLN A 339 -6.10 11.36 34.83
N VAL A 340 -6.56 11.66 33.61
CA VAL A 340 -5.86 12.59 32.72
C VAL A 340 -5.82 14.00 33.32
N SER A 341 -6.94 14.49 33.86
CA SER A 341 -6.99 15.79 34.53
C SER A 341 -6.07 15.84 35.75
N ALA A 342 -6.03 14.79 36.58
CA ALA A 342 -5.13 14.73 37.73
C ALA A 342 -3.65 14.77 37.32
N ASN A 343 -3.26 14.02 36.29
CA ASN A 343 -1.90 14.01 35.78
C ASN A 343 -1.49 15.38 35.19
N LEU A 344 -2.42 16.06 34.53
CA LEU A 344 -2.19 17.41 33.98
C LEU A 344 -1.99 18.44 35.10
N GLU A 345 -2.80 18.39 36.16
CA GLU A 345 -2.62 19.27 37.32
C GLU A 345 -1.27 19.03 38.02
N GLU A 346 -0.85 17.77 38.16
CA GLU A 346 0.43 17.43 38.77
C GLU A 346 1.62 17.93 37.91
N ALA A 347 1.52 17.79 36.59
CA ALA A 347 2.52 18.32 35.66
C ALA A 347 2.62 19.85 35.73
N LEU A 348 1.48 20.55 35.80
CA LEU A 348 1.43 22.01 35.95
C LEU A 348 2.00 22.49 37.29
N LYS A 349 1.75 21.75 38.40
CA LYS A 349 2.36 22.04 39.70
C LYS A 349 3.88 21.84 39.68
N LYS A 350 4.37 20.77 39.04
CA LYS A 350 5.82 20.54 38.87
C LYS A 350 6.47 21.66 38.05
N ALA A 351 5.84 22.08 36.95
CA ALA A 351 6.34 23.17 36.11
C ALA A 351 6.44 24.52 36.86
N LYS A 352 5.45 24.84 37.72
CA LYS A 352 5.46 26.08 38.54
C LYS A 352 6.51 26.06 39.66
N ASN A 353 6.83 24.89 40.21
CA ASN A 353 7.86 24.76 41.24
C ASN A 353 9.30 24.78 40.68
N LEU A 354 9.46 24.59 39.37
CA LEU A 354 10.74 24.69 38.66
C LEU A 354 11.06 26.12 38.19
N SER A 355 10.11 27.06 38.31
CA SER A 355 10.25 28.45 37.85
C SER A 355 10.47 29.47 38.98
N ASN A 356 10.71 29.02 40.22
CA ASN A 356 11.00 29.85 41.40
C ASN A 356 12.42 29.62 41.92
#